data_AF-A0A974BN64-F1
#
_entry.id   AF-A0A974BN64-F1
#
_cell.length_a   1.000
_cell.length_b   1.000
_cell.length_c   1.000
_cell.angle_alpha   90.00
_cell.angle_beta   90.00
_cell.angle_gamma   90.00
#
_symmetry.space_group_name_H-M   'P 1'
#
loop_
_entity.id
_entity.type
_entity.pdbx_description
1 polymer ?
#
loop_
_entity_poly.entity_id
_entity_poly.type
_entity_poly.pdbx_seq_one_letter_code
_entity_poly.pdbx_strand_id
1 'polypeptide(L)' 'MGRIGPGELILLLLIALVIFGPSKLPEIGKSMGSAINEFKSQMNKATKDDKDELKEKNI' A
#
# COMPACT_ATOMS: atom_id res chain seq x y z
N MET A 1 -13.40 -8.95 25.97
CA MET A 1 -12.68 -7.66 25.84
C MET A 1 -12.98 -7.09 24.47
N GLY A 2 -13.49 -5.86 24.40
CA GLY A 2 -14.14 -5.29 23.22
C GLY A 2 -13.23 -5.26 21.99
N ARG A 3 -13.73 -5.79 20.87
CA ARG A 3 -13.11 -5.60 19.56
C ARG A 3 -13.53 -4.23 19.09
N ILE A 4 -12.56 -3.39 18.69
CA ILE A 4 -12.86 -2.10 18.07
C ILE A 4 -13.83 -2.35 16.92
N GLY A 5 -15.05 -1.86 17.10
CA GLY A 5 -16.13 -2.04 16.15
C GLY A 5 -15.97 -1.08 14.98
N PRO A 6 -16.62 -1.37 13.83
CA PRO A 6 -16.67 -0.45 12.70
C PRO A 6 -17.12 0.98 13.11
N GLY A 7 -18.01 1.10 14.10
CA GLY A 7 -18.49 2.39 14.61
C GLY A 7 -17.41 3.21 15.33
N GLU A 8 -16.57 2.58 16.17
CA GLU A 8 -15.47 3.27 16.85
C GLU A 8 -14.39 3.70 15.86
N LEU A 9 -14.11 2.88 14.85
CA LEU A 9 -13.17 3.24 13.79
C LEU A 9 -13.67 4.44 12.98
N ILE A 10 -14.97 4.50 12.66
CA ILE A 10 -15.58 5.64 11.95
C ILE A 10 -15.50 6.91 12.80
N LEU A 11 -15.76 6.84 14.11
CA LEU A 11 -15.65 7.99 15.01
C LEU A 11 -14.22 8.53 15.05
N LEU A 12 -13.23 7.65 15.15
CA LEU A 12 -11.81 8.01 15.16
C LEU A 12 -11.38 8.63 13.82
N LEU A 13 -11.87 8.06 12.71
CA LEU A 13 -11.64 8.60 11.37
C LEU A 13 -12.28 9.98 11.19
N LEU A 14 -13.48 10.22 11.74
CA LEU A 14 -14.14 11.52 11.75
C LEU A 14 -13.30 12.59 12.48
N ILE A 15 -12.77 12.26 13.66
CA ILE A 15 -11.89 13.17 14.41
C ILE A 15 -10.62 13.48 13.61
N ALA A 16 -10.00 12.45 13.03
CA ALA A 16 -8.82 12.63 12.17
C ALA A 16 -9.14 13.50 10.95
N LEU A 17 -10.33 13.34 10.35
CA LEU A 17 -10.79 14.13 9.22
C LEU A 17 -11.04 15.60 9.56
N VAL A 18 -11.49 15.91 10.78
CA VAL A 18 -11.63 17.32 11.20
C VAL A 18 -10.27 18.00 11.34
N ILE A 19 -9.26 17.27 11.82
CA ILE A 19 -7.89 17.81 12.00
C ILE A 19 -7.17 17.92 10.64
N PHE A 20 -7.19 16.85 9.85
CA PHE A 20 -6.41 16.76 8.61
C PHE A 20 -7.17 17.27 7.38
N GLY A 21 -8.50 17.18 7.39
CA GLY A 21 -9.40 17.48 6.27
C GLY A 21 -9.68 16.25 5.39
N PRO A 22 -10.89 16.10 4.83
CA PRO A 22 -11.25 14.98 3.95
C PRO A 22 -10.43 14.92 2.66
N SER A 23 -9.94 16.06 2.18
CA SER A 23 -9.12 16.13 0.97
C SER A 23 -7.71 15.55 1.14
N LYS A 24 -7.19 15.45 2.38
CA LYS A 24 -5.86 14.90 2.65
C LYS A 24 -5.81 13.38 2.49
N LEU A 25 -6.90 12.67 2.80
CA LEU A 25 -6.96 11.21 2.64
C LEU A 25 -6.72 10.73 1.19
N PRO A 26 -7.40 11.26 0.15
CA PRO A 26 -7.15 10.84 -1.23
C PRO A 26 -5.78 11.29 -1.75
N GLU A 27 -5.24 12.40 -1.26
CA GLU A 27 -3.90 12.89 -1.62
C GLU A 27 -2.80 11.95 -1.10
N ILE A 28 -2.88 11.58 0.18
CA ILE A 28 -2.00 10.58 0.80
C ILE A 28 -2.20 9.21 0.14
N GLY A 29 -3.43 8.80 -0.14
CA GLY A 29 -3.74 7.55 -0.81
C GLY A 29 -3.14 7.47 -2.23
N LYS A 30 -3.18 8.55 -3.01
CA LYS A 30 -2.56 8.61 -4.34
C LYS A 30 -1.05 8.49 -4.26
N SER A 31 -0.39 9.25 -3.40
CA SER A 31 1.08 9.24 -3.27
C SER A 31 1.59 7.89 -2.75
N MET A 32 0.97 7.36 -1.69
CA MET A 32 1.28 6.02 -1.17
C MET A 32 0.97 4.93 -2.18
N GLY A 33 -0.15 5.03 -2.90
CA GLY A 33 -0.56 4.07 -3.91
C GLY A 33 0.44 3.97 -5.05
N SER A 34 0.91 5.11 -5.56
CA SER A 34 1.98 5.15 -6.58
C SER A 34 3.28 4.52 -6.06
N ALA A 35 3.70 4.86 -4.83
CA ALA A 35 4.90 4.30 -4.22
C ALA A 35 4.81 2.78 -4.04
N ILE A 36 3.67 2.26 -3.57
CA ILE A 36 3.44 0.81 -3.43
C ILE A 36 3.44 0.13 -4.81
N ASN A 37 2.84 0.76 -5.82
CA ASN A 37 2.79 0.21 -7.17
C ASN A 37 4.19 0.11 -7.80
N GLU A 38 5.01 1.16 -7.63
CA GLU A 38 6.40 1.17 -8.06
C GLU A 38 7.22 0.12 -7.28
N PHE A 39 7.07 0.06 -5.96
CA PHE A 39 7.74 -0.95 -5.13
C PHE A 39 7.40 -2.38 -5.58
N LYS A 40 6.11 -2.66 -5.83
CA LYS A 40 5.65 -3.96 -6.32
C LYS A 40 6.21 -4.27 -7.72
N SER A 41 6.25 -3.28 -8.60
CA SER A 41 6.80 -3.44 -9.95
C SER A 41 8.28 -3.79 -9.92
N GLN A 42 9.07 -3.07 -9.12
CA GLN A 42 10.51 -3.30 -8.98
C GLN A 42 10.80 -4.66 -8.31
N MET A 43 10.04 -5.03 -7.27
CA MET A 43 10.16 -6.35 -6.63
C MET A 43 9.86 -7.49 -7.62
N ASN A 44 8.83 -7.34 -8.45
CA ASN A 44 8.49 -8.33 -9.47
C ASN A 44 9.55 -8.44 -10.57
N LYS A 45 10.23 -7.35 -10.94
CA LYS A 45 11.34 -7.37 -11.88
C LYS A 45 12.55 -8.09 -11.28
N ALA A 46 12.95 -7.73 -10.07
CA ALA A 46 14.06 -8.40 -9.36
C ALA A 46 13.81 -9.91 -9.22
N THR A 47 12.57 -10.32 -8.92
CA THR A 47 12.21 -11.75 -8.80
C THR A 47 12.15 -12.47 -10.17
N LYS A 48 11.94 -11.74 -11.27
CA LYS A 48 11.92 -12.30 -12.63
C LYS A 48 13.32 -12.42 -13.22
N ASP A 49 14.19 -11.43 -13.00
CA ASP A 49 15.58 -11.48 -13.47
C ASP A 49 16.32 -12.68 -12.84
N ASP A 50 16.06 -13.00 -11.56
CA ASP A 50 16.55 -14.22 -10.90
C ASP A 50 16.02 -15.52 -11.52
N LYS A 51 14.83 -15.50 -12.15
CA LYS A 51 14.21 -16.68 -12.78
C LYS A 51 14.67 -16.91 -14.22
N ASP A 52 15.05 -15.85 -14.93
CA ASP A 52 15.50 -15.93 -16.31
C ASP A 52 17.00 -16.33 -16.38
N GLU A 53 17.85 -15.91 -15.43
CA GLU A 53 19.24 -16.39 -15.32
C GLU A 53 19.36 -17.89 -14.98
N LEU A 54 18.39 -18.45 -14.24
CA LEU A 54 18.37 -19.89 -13.90
C LEU A 54 17.95 -20.79 -15.08
N LYS A 55 17.33 -20.24 -16.13
CA LYS A 55 16.93 -21.01 -17.33
C LYS A 55 18.05 -21.14 -18.37
N GLU A 56 18.99 -20.20 -18.39
CA GLU A 56 20.09 -20.19 -19.37
C GLU A 56 21.27 -21.08 -18.95
N LYS A 57 21.40 -21.38 -17.64
CA LYS A 57 22.49 -22.23 -17.11
C LYS A 57 22.27 -23.75 -17.20
N ASN A 58 21.11 -24.19 -17.71
CA ASN A 58 20.71 -25.61 -17.81
C ASN A 58 20.54 -26.10 -19.26
N ILE A 59 20.99 -25.33 -20.25
CA ILE A 59 21.06 -25.71 -21.68
C ILE A 59 22.54 -25.68 -22.09
#